data_AF-A0A536ZGN2-F1
#
_entry.id   AF-A0A536ZGN2-F1
#
_cell.length_a   1.000
_cell.length_b   1.000
_cell.length_c   1.000
_cell.angle_alpha   90.00
_cell.angle_beta   90.00
_cell.angle_gamma   90.00
#
_symmetry.space_group_name_H-M   'P 1'
#
loop_
_entity.id
_entity.type
_entity.pdbx_description
1 polymer ?
#
loop_
_entity_poly.entity_id
_entity_poly.type
_entity_poly.pdbx_seq_one_letter_code
_entity_poly.pdbx_strand_id
1 'polypeptide(L)'
;MARPRRRARGETARRRLDQDLYHPGFRRPGAHVAAVRDAVACHTYGGEGMRSCLTAGVDSPNHLLELDDAGVKLLLQKKLFFVPTIDDLISLEKADLRETGGRNSRLRLMEQAFKKALAAGVTIVFGSGATSATIPHGKQTDQFSYFVKWGMTPAQALQTAYLPAARMLNYGWESQIGSIEKGKFADIIAVAGNPLEDVAEMERVKFVMKGGLVVRNELGAR
;
A
#
# COMPACT_ATOMS: atom_id res chain seq x y z
N MET A 1 36.47 -20.54 53.41
CA MET A 1 35.28 -19.71 53.63
C MET A 1 34.69 -19.28 52.30
N ALA A 2 33.36 -19.33 52.17
CA ALA A 2 32.53 -19.09 50.98
C ALA A 2 32.67 -17.65 50.42
N ARG A 3 32.31 -17.25 49.18
CA ARG A 3 31.34 -17.70 48.16
C ARG A 3 31.79 -17.24 46.74
N PRO A 4 31.28 -17.83 45.64
CA PRO A 4 31.41 -17.31 44.27
C PRO A 4 30.16 -16.54 43.80
N ARG A 5 30.31 -15.46 43.01
CA ARG A 5 29.26 -14.79 42.19
C ARG A 5 29.95 -14.00 41.07
N ARG A 6 29.51 -13.89 39.82
CA ARG A 6 28.43 -14.47 38.99
C ARG A 6 28.87 -14.25 37.54
N ARG A 7 28.64 -15.24 36.66
CA ARG A 7 28.84 -15.14 35.20
C ARG A 7 27.86 -14.13 34.58
N ALA A 8 28.34 -13.31 33.66
CA ALA A 8 27.52 -12.61 32.69
C ALA A 8 27.00 -13.63 31.64
N ARG A 9 25.68 -13.76 31.55
CA ARG A 9 24.98 -14.32 30.38
C ARG A 9 23.74 -13.44 30.19
N GLY A 10 23.69 -12.72 29.09
CA GLY A 10 22.61 -11.79 28.79
C GLY A 10 22.56 -11.49 27.30
N GLU A 11 22.69 -12.51 26.47
CA GLU A 11 22.63 -12.36 25.02
C GLU A 11 21.95 -13.60 24.42
N THR A 12 20.63 -13.74 24.61
CA THR A 12 19.74 -14.60 23.81
C THR A 12 18.29 -14.38 24.25
N ALA A 13 17.61 -13.38 23.70
CA ALA A 13 16.14 -13.26 23.84
C ALA A 13 15.44 -12.54 22.68
N ARG A 14 16.12 -12.21 21.57
CA ARG A 14 15.53 -11.50 20.41
C ARG A 14 15.50 -12.29 19.10
N ARG A 15 15.72 -13.61 19.14
CA ARG A 15 15.75 -14.47 17.93
C ARG A 15 14.77 -15.66 17.95
N ARG A 16 13.70 -15.61 18.76
CA ARG A 16 12.74 -16.74 18.88
C ARG A 16 11.26 -16.32 18.83
N LEU A 17 10.90 -15.31 18.05
CA LEU A 17 9.49 -14.98 17.81
C LEU A 17 9.07 -15.04 16.34
N ASP A 18 10.01 -15.18 15.39
CA ASP A 18 9.69 -15.21 13.95
C ASP A 18 9.60 -16.62 13.33
N GLN A 19 9.88 -17.69 14.07
CA GLN A 19 9.98 -19.05 13.49
C GLN A 19 8.74 -19.93 13.69
N ASP A 20 7.79 -19.56 14.56
CA ASP A 20 6.67 -20.44 14.94
C ASP A 20 5.36 -20.14 14.20
N LEU A 21 5.34 -19.21 13.23
CA LEU A 21 4.16 -18.92 12.40
C LEU A 21 4.17 -19.58 11.02
N TYR A 22 5.20 -20.36 10.68
CA TYR A 22 5.26 -21.09 9.42
C TYR A 22 5.12 -22.59 9.65
N HIS A 23 3.93 -23.12 9.35
CA HIS A 23 3.64 -24.55 9.42
C HIS A 23 4.57 -25.33 8.45
N PRO A 24 5.23 -26.43 8.88
CA PRO A 24 6.27 -27.13 8.10
C PRO A 24 5.78 -27.93 6.88
N GLY A 25 4.56 -27.68 6.38
CA GLY A 25 3.93 -28.45 5.29
C GLY A 25 4.02 -27.83 3.89
N PHE A 26 4.68 -26.68 3.71
CA PHE A 26 4.58 -25.94 2.44
C PHE A 26 5.62 -26.42 1.41
N ARG A 27 5.21 -27.30 0.49
CA ARG A 27 5.99 -27.61 -0.73
C ARG A 27 6.05 -26.38 -1.63
N ARG A 28 7.25 -25.91 -1.96
CA ARG A 28 7.49 -24.93 -3.03
C ARG A 28 7.22 -25.61 -4.39
N PRO A 29 6.32 -25.09 -5.24
CA PRO A 29 6.28 -25.49 -6.64
C PRO A 29 7.56 -25.00 -7.33
N GLY A 30 8.21 -25.89 -8.09
CA GLY A 30 9.34 -25.54 -8.92
C GLY A 30 8.92 -24.57 -10.01
N ALA A 31 9.48 -23.37 -10.00
CA ALA A 31 9.36 -22.39 -11.06
C ALA A 31 10.75 -21.85 -11.39
N HIS A 32 11.04 -21.73 -12.69
CA HIS A 32 12.24 -21.12 -13.23
C HIS A 32 12.58 -19.82 -12.50
N VAL A 33 13.81 -19.73 -11.97
CA VAL A 33 14.29 -18.52 -11.30
C VAL A 33 14.59 -17.48 -12.39
N ALA A 34 13.58 -16.68 -12.74
CA ALA A 34 13.84 -15.40 -13.38
C ALA A 34 14.78 -14.59 -12.46
N ALA A 35 15.72 -13.84 -13.03
CA ALA A 35 16.63 -13.01 -12.24
C ALA A 35 15.82 -12.11 -11.29
N VAL A 36 15.91 -12.40 -10.00
CA VAL A 36 15.17 -11.70 -8.96
C VAL A 36 15.98 -10.47 -8.56
N ARG A 37 15.42 -9.27 -8.73
CA ARG A 37 15.97 -8.02 -8.17
C ARG A 37 15.01 -7.46 -7.12
N ASP A 38 15.57 -6.76 -6.15
CA ASP A 38 14.76 -6.05 -5.16
C ASP A 38 13.94 -4.94 -5.81
N ALA A 39 12.70 -4.76 -5.35
CA ALA A 39 11.84 -3.67 -5.78
C ALA A 39 12.34 -2.35 -5.18
N VAL A 40 12.37 -1.30 -5.99
CA VAL A 40 12.83 0.03 -5.59
C VAL A 40 11.63 0.97 -5.45
N ALA A 41 11.41 1.48 -4.25
CA ALA A 41 10.50 2.59 -4.00
C ALA A 41 11.26 3.93 -4.05
N CYS A 42 10.60 4.98 -4.52
CA CYS A 42 11.18 6.33 -4.52
C CYS A 42 10.16 7.37 -4.05
N HIS A 43 10.51 8.11 -3.01
CA HIS A 43 9.77 9.27 -2.52
C HIS A 43 10.10 10.51 -3.36
N THR A 44 9.12 11.10 -4.05
CA THR A 44 9.33 12.34 -4.82
C THR A 44 8.08 13.21 -4.85
N TYR A 45 8.22 14.52 -4.64
CA TYR A 45 7.13 15.46 -4.90
C TYR A 45 7.12 16.01 -6.33
N GLY A 46 8.28 16.33 -6.89
CA GLY A 46 8.34 16.99 -8.20
C GLY A 46 9.77 17.26 -8.69
N GLY A 47 9.88 18.13 -9.69
CA GLY A 47 11.15 18.56 -10.28
C GLY A 47 12.08 17.44 -10.77
N GLU A 48 13.40 17.71 -10.68
CA GLU A 48 14.45 16.80 -11.16
C GLU A 48 14.46 15.46 -10.42
N GLY A 49 14.13 15.45 -9.13
CA GLY A 49 14.05 14.23 -8.33
C GLY A 49 12.97 13.27 -8.85
N MET A 50 11.78 13.80 -9.12
CA MET A 50 10.69 13.02 -9.75
C MET A 50 11.12 12.50 -11.13
N ARG A 51 11.67 13.37 -11.98
CA ARG A 51 12.14 12.97 -13.32
C ARG A 51 13.20 11.87 -13.25
N SER A 52 14.14 11.96 -12.32
CA SER A 52 15.18 10.97 -12.11
C SER A 52 14.60 9.62 -11.71
N CYS A 53 13.66 9.60 -10.76
CA CYS A 53 13.01 8.35 -10.34
C CYS A 53 12.19 7.70 -11.45
N LEU A 54 11.42 8.48 -12.22
CA LEU A 54 10.67 7.95 -13.36
C LEU A 54 11.60 7.47 -14.49
N THR A 55 12.69 8.19 -14.76
CA THR A 55 13.67 7.82 -15.79
C THR A 55 14.39 6.53 -15.43
N ALA A 56 14.80 6.38 -14.16
CA ALA A 56 15.44 5.19 -13.63
C ALA A 56 14.53 3.94 -13.68
N GLY A 57 13.20 4.12 -13.72
CA GLY A 57 12.25 3.00 -13.78
C GLY A 57 12.13 2.27 -12.45
N VAL A 58 12.02 3.04 -11.36
CA VAL A 58 11.71 2.51 -10.03
C VAL A 58 10.34 1.84 -10.03
N ASP A 59 10.19 0.78 -9.24
CA ASP A 59 8.97 -0.02 -9.23
C ASP A 59 7.82 0.70 -8.49
N SER A 60 8.11 1.53 -7.49
CA SER A 60 7.09 2.24 -6.70
C SER A 60 7.42 3.73 -6.52
N PRO A 61 7.11 4.60 -7.49
CA PRO A 61 7.22 6.05 -7.31
C PRO A 61 6.06 6.58 -6.47
N ASN A 62 6.38 7.34 -5.43
CA ASN A 62 5.45 7.84 -4.41
C ASN A 62 5.21 9.35 -4.58
N HIS A 63 4.01 9.81 -4.21
CA HIS A 63 3.49 11.17 -4.25
C HIS A 63 3.30 11.81 -5.65
N LEU A 64 4.37 12.05 -6.42
CA LEU A 64 4.30 12.63 -7.78
C LEU A 64 3.40 13.89 -7.90
N LEU A 65 3.48 14.83 -6.95
CA LEU A 65 2.60 16.00 -6.88
C LEU A 65 2.66 16.90 -8.12
N GLU A 66 3.84 17.04 -8.72
CA GLU A 66 4.05 17.89 -9.90
C GLU A 66 3.98 17.08 -11.22
N LEU A 67 3.21 15.98 -11.24
CA LEU A 67 3.12 15.10 -12.41
C LEU A 67 2.64 15.85 -13.67
N ASP A 68 3.58 16.06 -14.60
CA ASP A 68 3.36 16.66 -15.90
C ASP A 68 3.17 15.59 -17.00
N ASP A 69 2.94 16.03 -18.24
CA ASP A 69 2.64 15.13 -19.35
C ASP A 69 3.87 14.29 -19.74
N ALA A 70 5.08 14.83 -19.53
CA ALA A 70 6.32 14.08 -19.72
C ALA A 70 6.46 12.97 -18.68
N GLY A 71 6.13 13.23 -17.41
CA GLY A 71 6.07 12.25 -16.34
C GLY A 71 5.03 11.17 -16.62
N VAL A 72 3.81 11.54 -17.05
CA VAL A 72 2.78 10.57 -17.46
C VAL A 72 3.29 9.67 -18.59
N LYS A 73 3.92 10.25 -19.61
CA LYS A 73 4.50 9.48 -20.72
C LYS A 73 5.53 8.47 -20.20
N LEU A 74 6.39 8.84 -19.26
CA LEU A 74 7.36 7.92 -18.66
C LEU A 74 6.68 6.79 -17.88
N LEU A 75 5.67 7.11 -17.05
CA LEU A 75 4.90 6.11 -16.31
C LEU A 75 4.28 5.07 -17.26
N LEU A 76 3.66 5.52 -18.35
CA LEU A 76 3.04 4.63 -19.34
C LEU A 76 4.06 3.80 -20.12
N GLN A 77 5.11 4.44 -20.66
CA GLN A 77 6.12 3.77 -21.49
C GLN A 77 6.86 2.67 -20.72
N LYS A 78 7.17 2.93 -19.44
CA LYS A 78 7.88 1.99 -18.58
C LYS A 78 6.95 1.11 -17.75
N LYS A 79 5.62 1.29 -17.87
CA LYS A 79 4.59 0.59 -17.10
C LYS A 79 4.82 0.69 -15.59
N LEU A 80 5.25 1.87 -15.14
CA LEU A 80 5.47 2.11 -13.72
C LEU A 80 4.13 2.34 -13.01
N PHE A 81 4.10 2.00 -11.73
CA PHE A 81 2.96 2.28 -10.87
C PHE A 81 2.97 3.74 -10.42
N PHE A 82 1.87 4.22 -9.83
CA PHE A 82 1.80 5.48 -9.09
C PHE A 82 1.19 5.22 -7.72
N VAL A 83 1.92 5.53 -6.64
CA VAL A 83 1.45 5.43 -5.25
C VAL A 83 1.15 6.81 -4.65
N PRO A 84 -0.12 7.16 -4.38
CA PRO A 84 -0.50 8.52 -3.96
C PRO A 84 -0.11 8.91 -2.53
N THR A 85 -0.16 8.01 -1.54
CA THR A 85 0.18 8.32 -0.12
C THR A 85 -0.60 9.50 0.46
N ILE A 86 -1.94 9.46 0.36
CA ILE A 86 -2.81 10.60 0.68
C ILE A 86 -2.83 10.96 2.18
N ASP A 87 -2.68 10.00 3.12
CA ASP A 87 -2.79 10.28 4.56
C ASP A 87 -1.77 11.31 5.02
N ASP A 88 -0.55 11.24 4.46
CA ASP A 88 0.52 12.22 4.71
C ASP A 88 0.02 13.62 4.36
N LEU A 89 -0.51 13.78 3.15
CA LEU A 89 -0.97 15.05 2.61
C LEU A 89 -2.19 15.60 3.36
N ILE A 90 -3.10 14.74 3.81
CA ILE A 90 -4.23 15.14 4.68
C ILE A 90 -3.70 15.72 5.99
N SER A 91 -2.69 15.08 6.61
CA SER A 91 -2.14 15.57 7.88
C SER A 91 -1.48 16.95 7.75
N LEU A 92 -1.04 17.30 6.55
CA LEU A 92 -0.34 18.54 6.21
C LEU A 92 -1.27 19.66 5.73
N GLU A 93 -2.49 19.33 5.33
CA GLU A 93 -3.41 20.25 4.65
C GLU A 93 -3.66 21.54 5.43
N LYS A 94 -3.86 21.44 6.75
CA LYS A 94 -4.10 22.63 7.59
C LYS A 94 -2.89 23.57 7.61
N ALA A 95 -1.67 23.02 7.57
CA ALA A 95 -0.45 23.83 7.51
C ALA A 95 -0.28 24.47 6.14
N ASP A 96 -0.47 23.68 5.07
CA ASP A 96 -0.38 24.15 3.69
C ASP A 96 -1.35 25.30 3.41
N LEU A 97 -2.62 25.15 3.77
CA LEU A 97 -3.62 26.19 3.54
C LEU A 97 -3.32 27.46 4.34
N ARG A 98 -2.74 27.34 5.54
CA ARG A 98 -2.30 28.51 6.32
C ARG A 98 -1.14 29.22 5.62
N GLU A 99 -0.13 28.47 5.18
CA GLU A 99 1.10 29.01 4.58
C GLU A 99 0.86 29.62 3.19
N THR A 100 -0.07 29.06 2.41
CA THR A 100 -0.39 29.57 1.07
C THR A 100 -1.55 30.58 1.06
N GLY A 101 -2.13 30.91 2.22
CA GLY A 101 -3.34 31.73 2.30
C GLY A 101 -4.54 31.10 1.59
N GLY A 102 -4.66 29.78 1.64
CA GLY A 102 -5.74 28.98 1.06
C GLY A 102 -5.63 28.78 -0.46
N ARG A 103 -4.58 29.29 -1.10
CA ARG A 103 -4.44 29.25 -2.57
C ARG A 103 -4.05 27.86 -3.07
N ASN A 104 -3.22 27.15 -2.32
CA ASN A 104 -2.72 25.85 -2.74
C ASN A 104 -2.40 24.92 -1.56
N SER A 105 -2.33 23.63 -1.84
CA SER A 105 -1.86 22.63 -0.89
C SER A 105 -1.32 21.42 -1.62
N ARG A 106 -0.52 20.61 -0.93
CA ARG A 106 -0.02 19.35 -1.50
C ARG A 106 -1.16 18.38 -1.77
N LEU A 107 -2.22 18.37 -0.96
CA LEU A 107 -3.41 17.55 -1.25
C LEU A 107 -4.11 18.00 -2.54
N ARG A 108 -4.18 19.32 -2.80
CA ARG A 108 -4.72 19.86 -4.05
C ARG A 108 -3.86 19.49 -5.25
N LEU A 109 -2.53 19.55 -5.13
CA LEU A 109 -1.61 19.10 -6.18
C LEU A 109 -1.74 17.58 -6.44
N MET A 110 -1.87 16.78 -5.38
CA MET A 110 -2.12 15.34 -5.48
C MET A 110 -3.42 15.06 -6.23
N GLU A 111 -4.52 15.76 -5.92
CA GLU A 111 -5.77 15.58 -6.65
C GLU A 111 -5.59 15.83 -8.16
N GLN A 112 -4.83 16.86 -8.53
CA GLN A 112 -4.54 17.17 -9.94
C GLN A 112 -3.70 16.07 -10.60
N ALA A 113 -2.61 15.64 -9.94
CA ALA A 113 -1.74 14.56 -10.42
C ALA A 113 -2.49 13.23 -10.55
N PHE A 114 -3.30 12.88 -9.56
CA PHE A 114 -4.15 11.68 -9.56
C PHE A 114 -5.14 11.68 -10.71
N LYS A 115 -5.89 12.78 -10.89
CA LYS A 115 -6.85 12.92 -11.99
C LYS A 115 -6.18 12.82 -13.35
N LYS A 116 -4.99 13.43 -13.51
CA LYS A 116 -4.21 13.33 -14.74
C LYS A 116 -3.76 11.89 -15.01
N ALA A 117 -3.18 11.22 -14.01
CA ALA A 117 -2.72 9.84 -14.12
C ALA A 117 -3.89 8.89 -14.45
N LEU A 118 -5.03 9.06 -13.79
CA LEU A 118 -6.25 8.29 -14.03
C LEU A 118 -6.75 8.47 -15.47
N ALA A 119 -6.88 9.72 -15.93
CA ALA A 119 -7.33 10.03 -17.28
C ALA A 119 -6.40 9.45 -18.37
N ALA A 120 -5.11 9.34 -18.08
CA ALA A 120 -4.11 8.76 -18.98
C ALA A 120 -4.01 7.23 -18.92
N GLY A 121 -4.71 6.56 -17.99
CA GLY A 121 -4.64 5.11 -17.81
C GLY A 121 -3.39 4.61 -17.10
N VAL A 122 -2.72 5.46 -16.31
CA VAL A 122 -1.61 5.04 -15.44
C VAL A 122 -2.14 4.06 -14.38
N THR A 123 -1.37 3.01 -14.08
CA THR A 123 -1.74 2.07 -13.01
C THR A 123 -1.46 2.68 -11.65
N ILE A 124 -2.54 3.08 -10.96
CA ILE A 124 -2.47 3.61 -9.60
C ILE A 124 -2.58 2.44 -8.60
N VAL A 125 -1.71 2.45 -7.59
CA VAL A 125 -1.65 1.43 -6.54
C VAL A 125 -1.91 2.09 -5.19
N PHE A 126 -2.72 1.44 -4.36
CA PHE A 126 -3.01 1.90 -3.02
C PHE A 126 -1.75 1.89 -2.17
N GLY A 127 -1.44 3.02 -1.55
CA GLY A 127 -0.42 3.14 -0.54
C GLY A 127 -0.67 4.41 0.23
N SER A 128 -0.73 4.29 1.56
CA SER A 128 -1.43 5.29 2.36
C SER A 128 -0.52 6.38 2.91
N GLY A 129 0.73 6.05 3.24
CA GLY A 129 1.67 6.92 3.95
C GLY A 129 1.59 6.81 5.49
N ALA A 130 0.69 5.96 6.03
CA ALA A 130 0.53 5.77 7.47
C ALA A 130 1.85 5.41 8.18
N THR A 131 2.21 6.21 9.20
CA THR A 131 3.49 6.09 9.91
C THR A 131 3.48 6.55 11.36
N SER A 132 2.54 7.40 11.80
CA SER A 132 2.64 8.09 13.09
C SER A 132 1.26 8.38 13.68
N ALA A 133 1.19 8.99 14.87
CA ALA A 133 -0.09 9.38 15.46
C ALA A 133 -0.85 10.42 14.62
N THR A 134 -0.14 11.28 13.88
CA THR A 134 -0.74 12.29 12.98
C THR A 134 -1.15 11.69 11.63
N ILE A 135 -0.59 10.53 11.27
CA ILE A 135 -0.89 9.77 10.05
C ILE A 135 -1.19 8.31 10.49
N PRO A 136 -2.34 8.08 11.16
CA PRO A 136 -2.56 6.92 12.02
C PRO A 136 -2.73 5.60 11.26
N HIS A 137 -2.19 4.53 11.83
CA HIS A 137 -2.54 3.18 11.41
C HIS A 137 -4.02 2.86 11.77
N GLY A 138 -4.67 2.08 10.90
CA GLY A 138 -6.07 1.66 11.07
C GLY A 138 -7.10 2.60 10.44
N LYS A 139 -6.66 3.68 9.78
CA LYS A 139 -7.53 4.64 9.08
C LYS A 139 -7.39 4.62 7.56
N GLN A 140 -6.40 3.89 7.04
CA GLN A 140 -5.97 3.96 5.64
C GLN A 140 -7.11 3.81 4.62
N THR A 141 -8.15 3.03 4.95
CA THR A 141 -9.27 2.75 4.05
C THR A 141 -10.13 3.97 3.72
N ASP A 142 -10.04 5.06 4.48
CA ASP A 142 -10.70 6.33 4.16
C ASP A 142 -10.23 6.92 2.80
N GLN A 143 -9.03 6.53 2.33
CA GLN A 143 -8.50 6.94 1.03
C GLN A 143 -9.32 6.45 -0.16
N PHE A 144 -10.05 5.34 -0.03
CA PHE A 144 -10.91 4.90 -1.12
C PHE A 144 -11.99 5.95 -1.47
N SER A 145 -12.49 6.66 -0.46
CA SER A 145 -13.43 7.77 -0.65
C SER A 145 -12.80 8.93 -1.43
N TYR A 146 -11.51 9.21 -1.24
CA TYR A 146 -10.77 10.18 -2.06
C TYR A 146 -10.60 9.71 -3.49
N PHE A 147 -10.24 8.44 -3.72
CA PHE A 147 -10.08 7.89 -5.06
C PHE A 147 -11.39 7.99 -5.87
N VAL A 148 -12.52 7.66 -5.24
CA VAL A 148 -13.85 7.80 -5.86
C VAL A 148 -14.18 9.28 -6.11
N LYS A 149 -13.99 10.15 -5.12
CA LYS A 149 -14.18 11.61 -5.28
C LYS A 149 -13.33 12.19 -6.42
N TRP A 150 -12.15 11.62 -6.67
CA TRP A 150 -11.24 12.05 -7.72
C TRP A 150 -11.48 11.38 -9.07
N GLY A 151 -12.50 10.55 -9.20
CA GLY A 151 -13.02 10.09 -10.50
C GLY A 151 -12.93 8.58 -10.75
N MET A 152 -12.42 7.79 -9.81
CA MET A 152 -12.53 6.32 -9.93
C MET A 152 -13.96 5.85 -9.64
N THR A 153 -14.38 4.77 -10.29
CA THR A 153 -15.54 4.00 -9.79
C THR A 153 -15.15 3.30 -8.47
N PRO A 154 -16.12 2.93 -7.61
CA PRO A 154 -15.83 2.13 -6.41
C PRO A 154 -15.04 0.85 -6.72
N ALA A 155 -15.37 0.15 -7.81
CA ALA A 155 -14.63 -1.03 -8.24
C ALA A 155 -13.16 -0.71 -8.58
N GLN A 156 -12.90 0.38 -9.32
CA GLN A 156 -11.54 0.83 -9.63
C GLN A 156 -10.77 1.20 -8.37
N ALA A 157 -11.40 1.91 -7.43
CA ALA A 157 -10.77 2.29 -6.17
C ALA A 157 -10.32 1.05 -5.37
N LEU A 158 -11.20 0.06 -5.21
CA LEU A 158 -10.86 -1.20 -4.52
C LEU A 158 -9.74 -1.96 -5.26
N GLN A 159 -9.78 -1.99 -6.59
CA GLN A 159 -8.77 -2.65 -7.43
C GLN A 159 -7.35 -2.19 -7.15
N THR A 160 -7.14 -0.92 -6.82
CA THR A 160 -5.80 -0.39 -6.50
C THR A 160 -5.11 -1.11 -5.33
N ALA A 161 -5.88 -1.76 -4.44
CA ALA A 161 -5.36 -2.36 -3.20
C ALA A 161 -5.10 -3.87 -3.29
N TYR A 162 -5.43 -4.55 -4.40
CA TYR A 162 -5.20 -5.99 -4.55
C TYR A 162 -4.28 -6.35 -5.70
N LEU A 163 -4.78 -6.59 -6.92
CA LEU A 163 -4.00 -7.24 -7.97
C LEU A 163 -2.83 -6.38 -8.49
N PRO A 164 -2.99 -5.07 -8.76
CA PRO A 164 -1.88 -4.17 -9.05
C PRO A 164 -0.87 -4.09 -7.89
N ALA A 165 -1.33 -4.07 -6.65
CA ALA A 165 -0.45 -4.06 -5.47
C ALA A 165 0.38 -5.36 -5.38
N ALA A 166 -0.24 -6.51 -5.62
CA ALA A 166 0.45 -7.80 -5.66
C ALA A 166 1.53 -7.84 -6.76
N ARG A 167 1.24 -7.29 -7.94
CA ARG A 167 2.24 -7.16 -9.02
C ARG A 167 3.39 -6.22 -8.63
N MET A 168 3.09 -5.10 -7.97
CA MET A 168 4.09 -4.12 -7.55
C MET A 168 5.05 -4.68 -6.49
N LEU A 169 4.59 -5.59 -5.62
CA LEU A 169 5.44 -6.28 -4.64
C LEU A 169 6.51 -7.18 -5.30
N ASN A 170 6.42 -7.43 -6.61
CA ASN A 170 7.34 -8.28 -7.38
C ASN A 170 7.34 -9.73 -6.83
N TYR A 171 8.40 -10.50 -7.08
CA TYR A 171 8.58 -11.90 -6.64
C TYR A 171 7.44 -12.87 -7.02
N GLY A 172 6.65 -12.53 -8.03
CA GLY A 172 5.49 -13.33 -8.47
C GLY A 172 4.33 -13.37 -7.47
N TRP A 173 4.22 -12.39 -6.57
CA TRP A 173 3.16 -12.34 -5.55
C TRP A 173 1.76 -12.35 -6.15
N GLU A 174 1.56 -11.86 -7.37
CA GLU A 174 0.28 -11.91 -8.08
C GLU A 174 -0.23 -13.33 -8.36
N SER A 175 0.64 -14.35 -8.31
CA SER A 175 0.26 -15.76 -8.38
C SER A 175 -0.21 -16.34 -7.05
N GLN A 176 0.06 -15.63 -5.94
CA GLN A 176 -0.18 -16.11 -4.58
C GLN A 176 -1.26 -15.32 -3.83
N ILE A 177 -1.43 -14.02 -4.12
CA ILE A 177 -2.39 -13.12 -3.46
C ILE A 177 -3.12 -12.24 -4.49
N GLY A 178 -3.99 -11.36 -3.99
CA GLY A 178 -4.65 -10.32 -4.78
C GLY A 178 -5.93 -10.73 -5.52
N SER A 179 -6.39 -11.98 -5.37
CA SER A 179 -7.71 -12.45 -5.83
C SER A 179 -8.14 -13.72 -5.10
N ILE A 180 -9.45 -14.00 -5.11
CA ILE A 180 -10.02 -15.23 -4.53
C ILE A 180 -10.03 -16.31 -5.62
N GLU A 181 -8.95 -17.08 -5.71
CA GLU A 181 -8.77 -18.13 -6.71
C GLU A 181 -8.13 -19.39 -6.08
N LYS A 182 -8.42 -20.56 -6.67
CA LYS A 182 -7.85 -21.82 -6.18
C LYS A 182 -6.32 -21.79 -6.26
N GLY A 183 -5.67 -22.14 -5.15
CA GLY A 183 -4.21 -22.20 -5.05
C GLY A 183 -3.55 -20.94 -4.49
N LYS A 184 -4.29 -19.83 -4.37
CA LYS A 184 -3.83 -18.62 -3.68
C LYS A 184 -3.99 -18.72 -2.16
N PHE A 185 -3.30 -17.85 -1.43
CA PHE A 185 -3.50 -17.73 0.02
C PHE A 185 -4.95 -17.33 0.33
N ALA A 186 -5.48 -17.89 1.41
CA ALA A 186 -6.78 -17.51 1.95
C ALA A 186 -6.66 -16.21 2.77
N ASP A 187 -6.38 -15.12 2.07
CA ASP A 187 -6.37 -13.74 2.58
C ASP A 187 -7.70 -13.08 2.18
N ILE A 188 -8.65 -13.06 3.10
CA ILE A 188 -10.05 -12.67 2.83
C ILE A 188 -10.49 -11.65 3.86
N ILE A 189 -11.14 -10.58 3.38
CA ILE A 189 -11.85 -9.63 4.23
C ILE A 189 -13.33 -9.62 3.85
N ALA A 190 -14.18 -9.25 4.80
CA ALA A 190 -15.59 -8.98 4.53
C ALA A 190 -16.11 -7.78 5.32
N VAL A 191 -17.02 -7.06 4.67
CA VAL A 191 -17.78 -5.90 5.18
C VAL A 191 -19.25 -6.30 5.24
N ALA A 192 -20.09 -5.52 5.93
CA ALA A 192 -21.51 -5.84 6.10
C ALA A 192 -22.38 -5.35 4.93
N GLY A 193 -22.03 -4.22 4.33
CA GLY A 193 -22.71 -3.66 3.16
C GLY A 193 -22.02 -3.97 1.83
N ASN A 194 -22.51 -3.33 0.76
CA ASN A 194 -21.95 -3.46 -0.58
C ASN A 194 -20.92 -2.34 -0.84
N PRO A 195 -19.60 -2.64 -0.89
CA PRO A 195 -18.57 -1.62 -1.10
C PRO A 195 -18.54 -1.06 -2.53
N LEU A 196 -19.31 -1.65 -3.47
CA LEU A 196 -19.48 -1.11 -4.81
C LEU A 196 -20.56 -0.02 -4.88
N GLU A 197 -21.43 0.07 -3.87
CA GLU A 197 -22.43 1.12 -3.71
C GLU A 197 -21.96 2.21 -2.74
N ASP A 198 -21.33 1.81 -1.62
CA ASP A 198 -20.70 2.71 -0.66
C ASP A 198 -19.28 2.25 -0.34
N VAL A 199 -18.28 2.91 -0.91
CA VAL A 199 -16.88 2.55 -0.70
C VAL A 199 -16.42 2.77 0.75
N ALA A 200 -17.14 3.58 1.53
CA ALA A 200 -16.85 3.78 2.95
C ALA A 200 -17.11 2.51 3.79
N GLU A 201 -17.79 1.50 3.26
CA GLU A 201 -17.88 0.18 3.89
C GLU A 201 -16.50 -0.42 4.20
N MET A 202 -15.47 -0.05 3.44
CA MET A 202 -14.09 -0.48 3.69
C MET A 202 -13.52 0.03 5.03
N GLU A 203 -14.08 1.10 5.60
CA GLU A 203 -13.73 1.58 6.94
C GLU A 203 -14.36 0.72 8.05
N ARG A 204 -15.27 -0.18 7.68
CA ARG A 204 -16.11 -0.98 8.60
C ARG A 204 -15.93 -2.48 8.40
N VAL A 205 -14.76 -2.93 7.94
CA VAL A 205 -14.42 -4.36 7.80
C VAL A 205 -14.77 -5.13 9.08
N LYS A 206 -15.56 -6.20 8.93
CA LYS A 206 -16.09 -7.03 10.03
C LYS A 206 -15.42 -8.38 10.15
N PHE A 207 -14.76 -8.82 9.09
CA PHE A 207 -14.10 -10.11 9.04
C PHE A 207 -12.74 -9.98 8.38
N VAL A 208 -11.74 -10.63 8.97
CA VAL A 208 -10.38 -10.70 8.42
C VAL A 208 -9.85 -12.13 8.63
N MET A 209 -9.44 -12.76 7.53
CA MET A 209 -8.71 -14.00 7.47
C MET A 209 -7.37 -13.74 6.77
N LYS A 210 -6.28 -14.27 7.33
CA LYS A 210 -4.93 -14.19 6.76
C LYS A 210 -4.31 -15.57 6.71
N GLY A 211 -3.93 -16.04 5.52
CA GLY A 211 -3.34 -17.36 5.31
C GLY A 211 -4.24 -18.51 5.80
N GLY A 212 -5.56 -18.33 5.79
CA GLY A 212 -6.52 -19.31 6.32
C GLY A 212 -6.83 -19.16 7.82
N LEU A 213 -6.10 -18.32 8.56
CA LEU A 213 -6.37 -18.04 9.96
C LEU A 213 -7.32 -16.85 10.10
N VAL A 214 -8.46 -17.05 10.76
CA VAL A 214 -9.39 -15.97 11.11
C VAL A 214 -8.80 -15.15 12.27
N VAL A 215 -8.54 -13.87 12.01
CA VAL A 215 -7.98 -12.93 13.02
C VAL A 215 -9.02 -11.94 13.55
N ARG A 216 -10.12 -11.74 12.81
CA ARG A 216 -11.28 -10.93 13.23
C ARG A 216 -12.56 -11.54 12.68
N ASN A 217 -13.58 -11.67 13.52
CA ASN A 217 -14.92 -12.09 13.10
C ASN A 217 -16.00 -11.42 13.96
N GLU A 218 -16.65 -10.42 13.39
CA GLU A 218 -17.80 -9.71 13.99
C GLU A 218 -19.11 -10.05 13.27
N LEU A 219 -19.09 -10.92 12.26
CA LEU A 219 -20.27 -11.29 11.46
C LEU A 219 -21.18 -12.31 12.17
N GLY A 220 -20.69 -12.93 13.25
CA GLY A 220 -21.41 -13.95 14.04
C GLY A 220 -22.07 -13.45 15.33
N ALA A 221 -21.98 -12.16 15.65
CA ALA A 221 -22.67 -11.59 16.81
C ALA A 221 -24.14 -11.28 16.43
N ARG A 222 -25.03 -12.25 16.61
CA ARG A 222 -26.48 -12.05 16.71
C ARG A 222 -26.93 -12.45 18.10
#